data_AF-A0A2S6RB22-F1
#
_entry.id   AF-A0A2S6RB22-F1
#
_cell.length_a   1.000
_cell.length_b   1.000
_cell.length_c   1.000
_cell.angle_alpha   90.00
_cell.angle_beta   90.00
_cell.angle_gamma   90.00
#
_symmetry.space_group_name_H-M   'P 1'
#
loop_
_entity.id
_entity.type
_entity.pdbx_description
1 polymer ?
#
loop_
_entity_poly.entity_id
_entity_poly.type
_entity_poly.pdbx_seq_one_letter_code
_entity_poly.pdbx_strand_id
1 'polypeptide(L)'
;ENEPKEKIIDGRKKYRNCMNFILSLSTTLNKRCMLVKKKLISSEDAMTYADLSNVTSTNELIDEIMSYSKKYPHFINQIAWLHASKALSQKWPCK
;
A
#
# COMPACT_ATOMS: atom_id res chain seq x y z
N GLU A 1 23.19 -13.13 -21.70
CA GLU A 1 22.78 -14.32 -20.91
C GLU A 1 21.27 -14.48 -21.04
N ASN A 2 20.78 -15.66 -21.46
CA ASN A 2 19.34 -15.94 -21.50
C ASN A 2 18.90 -16.37 -20.10
N GLU A 3 18.21 -15.50 -19.36
CA GLU A 3 17.54 -15.93 -18.14
C GLU A 3 16.57 -17.08 -18.47
N PRO A 4 16.53 -18.15 -17.66
CA PRO A 4 15.60 -19.25 -17.88
C PRO A 4 14.16 -18.71 -17.99
N LYS A 5 13.44 -19.10 -19.05
CA LYS A 5 12.06 -18.63 -19.32
C LYS A 5 11.15 -18.76 -18.08
N GLU A 6 11.37 -19.77 -17.25
CA GLU A 6 10.66 -20.00 -15.99
C GLU A 6 10.87 -18.88 -14.95
N LYS A 7 12.09 -18.34 -14.82
CA LYS A 7 12.36 -17.21 -13.91
C LYS A 7 11.65 -15.95 -14.35
N ILE A 8 11.58 -15.70 -15.66
CA ILE A 8 10.85 -14.56 -16.23
C ILE A 8 9.34 -14.69 -15.95
N ILE A 9 8.79 -15.89 -16.12
CA ILE A 9 7.36 -16.16 -15.85
C ILE A 9 7.04 -16.00 -14.35
N ASP A 10 7.88 -16.52 -13.46
CA ASP A 10 7.72 -16.38 -12.01
C ASP A 10 7.84 -14.91 -11.57
N GLY A 11 8.80 -14.16 -12.11
CA GLY A 11 8.96 -12.73 -11.88
C GLY A 11 7.70 -11.93 -12.27
N ARG A 12 7.12 -12.23 -13.43
CA ARG A 12 5.85 -11.62 -13.88
C ARG A 12 4.68 -11.96 -12.95
N LYS A 13 4.61 -13.20 -12.46
CA LYS A 13 3.57 -13.63 -11.51
C LYS A 13 3.69 -12.89 -10.18
N LYS A 14 4.90 -12.77 -9.64
CA LYS A 14 5.19 -12.03 -8.41
C LYS A 14 4.84 -10.55 -8.56
N TYR A 15 5.25 -9.92 -9.66
CA TYR A 15 4.91 -8.53 -9.95
C TYR A 15 3.39 -8.32 -10.01
N ARG A 16 2.66 -9.15 -10.77
CA ARG A 16 1.20 -9.08 -10.87
C ARG A 16 0.52 -9.23 -9.50
N ASN A 17 0.98 -10.15 -8.67
CA ASN A 17 0.45 -10.34 -7.32
C ASN A 17 0.66 -9.10 -6.44
N CYS A 18 1.86 -8.51 -6.49
CA CYS A 18 2.17 -7.28 -5.77
C CYS A 18 1.28 -6.11 -6.23
N MET A 19 1.14 -5.92 -7.54
CA MET A 19 0.28 -4.87 -8.10
C MET A 19 -1.18 -5.03 -7.69
N ASN A 20 -1.72 -6.24 -7.80
CA ASN A 20 -3.09 -6.53 -7.37
C ASN A 20 -3.31 -6.27 -5.88
N PHE A 21 -2.32 -6.65 -5.06
CA PHE A 21 -2.35 -6.38 -3.64
C PHE A 21 -2.37 -4.88 -3.33
N ILE A 22 -1.47 -4.11 -3.95
CA ILE A 22 -1.38 -2.65 -3.73
C ILE A 22 -2.67 -1.95 -4.20
N LEU A 23 -3.19 -2.31 -5.36
CA LEU A 23 -4.44 -1.75 -5.89
C LEU A 23 -5.64 -2.08 -5.01
N SER A 24 -5.74 -3.32 -4.53
CA SER A 24 -6.83 -3.75 -3.65
C SER A 24 -6.77 -3.02 -2.30
N LEU A 25 -5.57 -2.90 -1.72
CA LEU A 25 -5.36 -2.16 -0.49
C LEU A 25 -5.71 -0.68 -0.67
N SER A 26 -5.13 -0.01 -1.67
CA SER A 26 -5.34 1.42 -1.90
C SER A 26 -6.80 1.77 -2.14
N THR A 27 -7.50 0.97 -2.97
CA THR A 27 -8.94 1.11 -3.20
C THR A 27 -9.72 0.95 -1.89
N THR A 28 -9.34 0.01 -1.04
CA THR A 28 -10.02 -0.24 0.24
C THR A 28 -9.83 0.94 1.20
N LEU A 29 -8.60 1.44 1.36
CA LEU A 29 -8.29 2.58 2.23
C LEU A 29 -8.98 3.87 1.76
N ASN A 30 -8.93 4.13 0.46
CA ASN A 30 -9.56 5.31 -0.13
C ASN A 30 -11.07 5.26 -0.02
N LYS A 31 -11.68 4.11 -0.35
CA LYS A 31 -13.13 3.93 -0.20
C LYS A 31 -13.57 4.13 1.26
N ARG A 32 -12.81 3.60 2.22
CA ARG A 32 -13.08 3.81 3.64
C ARG A 32 -13.01 5.30 4.00
N CYS A 33 -11.99 6.01 3.50
CA CYS A 33 -11.84 7.45 3.74
C CYS A 33 -13.03 8.25 3.18
N MET A 34 -13.39 8.02 1.92
CA MET A 34 -14.50 8.71 1.25
C MET A 34 -15.88 8.44 1.90
N LEU A 35 -16.05 7.30 2.58
CA LEU A 35 -17.29 6.93 3.26
C LEU A 35 -17.38 7.48 4.69
N VAL A 36 -16.28 7.97 5.27
CA VAL A 36 -16.28 8.62 6.59
C VAL A 36 -16.90 10.02 6.45
N LYS A 37 -18.24 10.08 6.45
CA LYS A 37 -19.01 11.32 6.44
C LYS A 37 -18.96 12.05 7.79
N LYS A 38 -17.82 12.65 8.14
CA LYS A 38 -17.59 13.44 9.39
C LYS A 38 -17.54 12.62 10.70
N LYS A 39 -17.23 11.32 10.65
CA LYS A 39 -16.92 10.57 11.88
C LYS A 39 -15.48 10.85 12.30
N LEU A 40 -15.26 11.12 13.58
CA LEU A 40 -13.92 11.20 14.14
C LEU A 40 -13.25 9.83 13.94
N ILE A 41 -12.18 9.78 13.14
CA ILE A 41 -11.37 8.57 12.98
C ILE A 41 -10.56 8.43 14.27
N SER A 42 -10.71 7.29 14.96
CA SER A 42 -9.91 7.01 16.16
C SER A 42 -8.43 6.90 15.79
N SER A 43 -7.53 7.23 16.71
CA SER A 43 -6.09 7.07 16.47
C SER A 43 -5.71 5.60 16.20
N GLU A 44 -6.47 4.66 16.73
CA GLU A 44 -6.28 3.22 16.50
C GLU A 44 -6.66 2.80 15.08
N ASP A 45 -7.75 3.37 14.54
CA ASP A 45 -8.26 3.01 13.21
C ASP A 45 -7.63 3.81 12.07
N ALA A 46 -6.90 4.89 12.38
CA ALA A 46 -6.30 5.82 11.41
C ALA A 46 -5.50 5.11 10.31
N MET A 47 -4.81 4.02 10.65
CA MET A 47 -4.03 3.23 9.69
C MET A 47 -4.87 2.46 8.67
N THR A 48 -6.19 2.47 8.80
CA THR A 48 -7.12 1.78 7.89
C THR A 48 -7.85 2.73 6.94
N TYR A 49 -7.44 4.00 6.91
CA TYR A 49 -7.96 5.06 6.07
C TYR A 49 -6.81 5.80 5.38
N ALA A 50 -6.97 6.14 4.11
CA ALA A 50 -6.03 7.04 3.44
C ALA A 50 -6.79 7.83 2.37
N ASP A 51 -6.57 9.14 2.28
CA ASP A 51 -7.15 9.97 1.21
C ASP A 51 -6.23 9.91 -0.01
N LEU A 52 -6.55 9.00 -0.92
CA LEU A 52 -5.75 8.78 -2.14
C LEU A 52 -6.32 9.53 -3.34
N SER A 53 -7.20 10.51 -3.12
CA SER A 53 -7.87 11.27 -4.20
C SER A 53 -6.89 12.04 -5.09
N ASN A 54 -5.72 12.39 -4.56
CA ASN A 54 -4.66 13.12 -5.26
C ASN A 54 -3.51 12.22 -5.77
N VAL A 55 -3.59 10.91 -5.57
CA VAL A 55 -2.57 9.98 -6.07
C VAL A 55 -2.84 9.68 -7.54
N THR A 56 -1.87 9.96 -8.40
CA THR A 56 -2.05 9.86 -9.86
C THR A 56 -1.51 8.57 -10.46
N SER A 57 -0.66 7.84 -9.72
CA SER A 57 -0.05 6.61 -10.21
C SER A 57 0.13 5.56 -9.11
N THR A 58 0.09 4.28 -9.51
CA THR A 58 0.41 3.17 -8.59
C THR A 58 1.88 3.18 -8.17
N ASN A 59 2.77 3.77 -8.98
CA ASN A 59 4.19 3.88 -8.64
C ASN A 59 4.42 4.75 -7.40
N GLU A 60 3.66 5.84 -7.24
CA GLU A 60 3.72 6.66 -6.01
C GLU A 60 3.39 5.85 -4.76
N LEU A 61 2.40 4.96 -4.83
CA LEU A 61 2.03 4.07 -3.74
C LEU A 61 3.16 3.08 -3.43
N ILE A 62 3.75 2.49 -4.47
CA ILE A 62 4.88 1.55 -4.34
C ILE A 62 6.08 2.24 -3.70
N ASP A 63 6.44 3.41 -4.21
CA ASP A 63 7.61 4.17 -3.76
C ASP A 63 7.48 4.56 -2.29
N GLU A 64 6.30 4.99 -1.85
CA GLU A 64 6.05 5.29 -0.43
C GLU A 64 6.13 4.02 0.44
N ILE A 65 5.53 2.90 0.01
CA ILE A 65 5.62 1.62 0.75
C ILE A 65 7.07 1.16 0.88
N MET A 66 7.86 1.29 -0.19
CA MET A 66 9.27 0.91 -0.21
C MET A 66 10.12 1.86 0.65
N SER A 67 9.87 3.16 0.58
CA SER A 67 10.52 4.19 1.42
C SER A 67 10.25 3.94 2.90
N TYR A 68 8.98 3.71 3.25
CA TYR A 68 8.56 3.36 4.60
C TYR A 68 9.22 2.07 5.10
N SER A 69 9.29 1.03 4.26
CA SER A 69 9.99 -0.22 4.59
C SER A 69 11.46 -0.04 4.90
N LYS A 70 12.17 0.78 4.12
CA LYS A 70 13.58 1.12 4.39
C LYS A 70 13.74 1.89 5.69
N LYS A 71 12.80 2.77 6.02
CA LYS A 71 12.81 3.57 7.26
C LYS A 71 12.52 2.73 8.50
N TYR A 72 11.67 1.71 8.38
CA TYR A 72 11.25 0.85 9.48
C TYR A 72 11.54 -0.64 9.21
N PRO A 73 12.82 -1.03 9.13
CA PRO A 73 13.20 -2.39 8.74
C PRO A 73 12.77 -3.45 9.77
N HIS A 74 12.56 -3.06 11.03
CA HIS A 74 12.03 -3.92 12.09
C HIS A 74 10.59 -4.40 11.83
N PHE A 75 9.88 -3.78 10.88
CA PHE A 75 8.54 -4.20 10.47
C PHE A 75 8.52 -5.09 9.22
N ILE A 76 9.67 -5.45 8.64
CA ILE A 76 9.76 -6.34 7.46
C ILE A 76 9.13 -7.72 7.73
N ASN A 77 9.13 -8.19 8.98
CA ASN A 77 8.51 -9.45 9.38
C ASN A 77 7.01 -9.33 9.72
N GLN A 78 6.41 -8.14 9.61
CA GLN A 78 4.98 -7.96 9.82
C GLN A 78 4.17 -8.32 8.58
N ILE A 79 2.87 -8.53 8.76
CA ILE A 79 1.93 -8.77 7.67
C ILE A 79 2.03 -7.59 6.69
N ALA A 80 2.36 -7.89 5.42
CA ALA A 80 2.60 -6.88 4.38
C ALA A 80 1.45 -5.87 4.25
N TRP A 81 0.21 -6.31 4.49
CA TRP A 81 -0.99 -5.47 4.53
C TRP A 81 -0.89 -4.36 5.58
N LEU A 82 -0.53 -4.71 6.82
CA LEU A 82 -0.44 -3.75 7.91
C LEU A 82 0.64 -2.69 7.63
N HIS A 83 1.79 -3.15 7.12
CA HIS A 83 2.93 -2.28 6.83
C HIS A 83 2.62 -1.29 5.71
N ALA A 84 2.08 -1.78 4.60
CA ALA A 84 1.66 -0.93 3.49
C ALA A 84 0.52 0.02 3.90
N SER A 85 -0.44 -0.46 4.69
CA SER A 85 -1.54 0.38 5.19
C SER A 85 -1.04 1.54 6.02
N LYS A 86 -0.11 1.30 6.96
CA LYS A 86 0.53 2.35 7.75
C LYS A 86 1.29 3.36 6.88
N ALA A 87 2.06 2.89 5.90
CA ALA A 87 2.79 3.77 5.00
C ALA A 87 1.84 4.74 4.26
N LEU A 88 0.79 4.20 3.65
CA LEU A 88 -0.18 4.99 2.90
C LEU A 88 -0.98 5.95 3.79
N SER A 89 -1.49 5.48 4.92
CA SER A 89 -2.26 6.29 5.87
C SER A 89 -1.45 7.41 6.53
N GLN A 90 -0.14 7.22 6.73
CA GLN A 90 0.72 8.28 7.27
C GLN A 90 1.06 9.34 6.22
N LYS A 91 1.30 8.92 4.98
CA LYS A 91 1.62 9.83 3.87
C LYS A 91 0.39 10.64 3.42
N TRP A 92 -0.75 9.96 3.33
CA TRP A 92 -2.03 10.50 2.89
C TRP A 92 -3.11 10.29 3.94
N PRO A 93 -3.05 11.00 5.08
CA PRO A 93 -4.02 10.85 6.14
C PRO A 93 -5.41 11.27 5.68
N CYS A 94 -6.42 10.48 6.06
CA CYS A 94 -7.82 10.86 5.88
C CYS A 94 -8.20 11.95 6.89
N LYS A 95 -8.85 13.02 6.42
CA LYS A 95 -9.23 14.19 7.23
C LYS A 95 -10.68 14.12 7.71
#